data_AF-A0A5K0V5P0-F1
#
_entry.id   AF-A0A5K0V5P0-F1
#
_cell.length_a   1.000
_cell.length_b   1.000
_cell.length_c   1.000
_cell.angle_alpha   90.00
_cell.angle_beta   90.00
_cell.angle_gamma   90.00
#
_symmetry.space_group_name_H-M   'P 1'
#
loop_
_entity.id
_entity.type
_entity.pdbx_description
1 polymer ?
#
loop_
_entity_poly.entity_id
_entity_poly.type
_entity_poly.pdbx_seq_one_letter_code
_entity_poly.pdbx_strand_id
1 'polypeptide(L)' 'NTEDNGGLYSVSWFRVVLDEAHTIKSSKSQVSMAAAALAAERRWCLTGTPIQVT' A
#
# COMPACT_ATOMS: atom_id res chain seq x y z
N ASN A 1 -20.99 -0.66 16.92
CA ASN A 1 -20.63 -0.09 15.61
C ASN A 1 -19.86 -1.13 14.83
N THR A 2 -20.57 -1.95 14.06
CA THR A 2 -19.96 -2.76 13.01
C THR A 2 -19.50 -1.77 11.94
N GLU A 3 -18.24 -1.35 12.04
CA GLU A 3 -17.56 -0.66 10.94
C GLU A 3 -17.56 -1.65 9.79
N ASP A 4 -18.47 -1.39 8.84
CA ASP A 4 -18.52 -2.12 7.60
C ASP A 4 -17.14 -1.91 6.96
N ASN A 5 -16.29 -2.93 6.98
CA ASN A 5 -15.02 -2.97 6.25
C ASN A 5 -15.26 -2.92 4.72
N GLY A 6 -16.36 -2.31 4.28
CA GLY A 6 -16.83 -2.21 2.91
C GLY A 6 -15.99 -1.21 2.13
N GLY A 7 -15.55 -1.65 0.95
CA GLY A 7 -14.65 -0.90 0.07
C GLY A 7 -13.39 -1.70 -0.27
N LEU A 8 -12.29 -1.01 -0.55
CA LEU A 8 -11.04 -1.63 -1.02
C LEU A 8 -10.46 -2.68 -0.03
N TYR A 9 -10.77 -2.57 1.26
CA TYR A 9 -10.34 -3.50 2.31
C TYR A 9 -11.13 -4.81 2.38
N SER A 10 -12.35 -4.84 1.83
CA SER A 10 -13.15 -6.07 1.73
C SER A 10 -12.76 -6.97 0.55
N VAL A 11 -11.97 -6.43 -0.39
CA VAL A 11 -11.58 -7.14 -1.61
C VAL A 11 -10.28 -7.89 -1.38
N SER A 12 -10.27 -9.19 -1.73
CA SER A 12 -9.04 -9.97 -1.83
C SER A 12 -8.41 -9.74 -3.20
N TRP A 13 -7.36 -8.91 -3.24
CA TRP A 13 -6.69 -8.54 -4.48
C TRP A 13 -5.70 -9.63 -4.90
N PHE A 14 -5.67 -10.00 -6.17
CA PHE A 14 -4.60 -10.85 -6.70
C PHE A 14 -3.24 -10.15 -6.64
N ARG A 15 -3.22 -8.83 -6.89
CA ARG A 15 -2.02 -8.00 -6.87
C ARG A 15 -2.32 -6.56 -6.47
N VAL A 16 -1.44 -5.99 -5.67
CA VAL A 16 -1.33 -4.54 -5.41
C VAL A 16 0.00 -4.05 -5.96
N VAL A 17 -0.01 -2.94 -6.70
CA VAL A 17 1.20 -2.30 -7.28
C VAL A 17 1.24 -0.85 -6.80
N LEU A 18 2.30 -0.49 -6.10
CA LEU A 18 2.56 0.88 -5.68
C LEU A 18 3.53 1.52 -6.68
N ASP A 19 3.05 2.53 -7.40
CA ASP A 19 3.89 3.35 -8.26
C ASP A 19 4.54 4.48 -7.46
N GLU A 20 5.72 4.91 -7.91
CA GLU A 20 6.60 5.82 -7.18
C GLU A 20 6.74 5.48 -5.69
N ALA A 21 7.01 4.21 -5.39
CA ALA A 21 7.04 3.68 -4.02
C ALA A 21 8.02 4.42 -3.09
N HIS A 22 8.99 5.14 -3.65
CA HIS A 22 9.84 6.07 -2.89
C HIS A 22 9.05 7.23 -2.23
N THR A 23 7.80 7.48 -2.58
CA THR A 23 6.94 8.46 -1.88
C THR A 23 6.39 7.87 -0.58
N ILE A 24 6.33 6.55 -0.46
CA ILE A 24 5.75 5.80 0.66
C ILE A 24 6.88 5.23 1.56
N LYS A 25 7.94 6.01 1.80
CA LYS A 25 9.10 5.54 2.61
C LYS A 25 8.77 5.39 4.09
N SER A 26 7.84 6.20 4.58
CA SER A 26 7.48 6.22 5.99
C SER A 26 6.42 5.17 6.26
N SER A 27 6.81 4.10 6.95
CA SER A 27 5.90 3.05 7.42
C SER A 27 4.79 3.57 8.35
N LYS A 28 4.98 4.77 8.93
CA LYS A 28 3.98 5.46 9.76
C LYS A 28 3.09 6.42 8.98
N SER A 29 3.34 6.63 7.69
CA SER A 29 2.44 7.45 6.87
C SER A 29 1.10 6.75 6.72
N GLN A 30 0.01 7.53 6.73
CA GLN A 30 -1.34 6.99 6.56
C GLN A 30 -1.48 6.21 5.25
N VAL A 31 -0.80 6.66 4.19
CA VAL A 31 -0.77 5.97 2.89
C VAL A 31 -0.08 4.61 2.99
N SER A 32 1.07 4.52 3.68
CA SER A 32 1.76 3.23 3.88
C SER A 32 0.92 2.26 4.68
N MET A 33 0.24 2.73 5.73
CA MET A 33 -0.61 1.89 6.57
C MET A 33 -1.84 1.43 5.80
N ALA A 34 -2.49 2.31 5.04
CA ALA A 34 -3.63 1.99 4.19
C ALA A 34 -3.27 0.96 3.10
N ALA A 35 -2.17 1.17 2.38
CA ALA A 35 -1.70 0.24 1.36
C ALA A 35 -1.31 -1.13 1.93
N ALA A 36 -0.69 -1.15 3.11
CA ALA A 36 -0.33 -2.39 3.80
C ALA A 36 -1.55 -3.17 4.32
N ALA A 37 -2.63 -2.46 4.69
CA ALA A 37 -3.86 -3.05 5.17
C ALA A 37 -4.73 -3.69 4.07
N LEU A 38 -4.43 -3.46 2.78
CA LEU A 38 -5.10 -4.16 1.68
C LEU A 38 -4.72 -5.66 1.64
N ALA A 39 -5.73 -6.52 1.54
CA ALA A 39 -5.54 -7.95 1.37
C ALA A 39 -5.08 -8.27 -0.06
N ALA A 40 -3.86 -8.80 -0.22
CA ALA A 40 -3.32 -9.15 -1.53
C ALA A 40 -2.38 -10.36 -1.51
N GLU A 41 -2.41 -11.16 -2.58
CA GLU A 41 -1.48 -12.30 -2.76
C GLU A 41 -0.08 -11.82 -3.19
N ARG A 42 -0.02 -10.83 -4.10
CA ARG A 42 1.24 -10.27 -4.62
C ARG A 42 1.30 -8.76 -4.39
N ARG A 43 2.44 -8.26 -3.93
CA ARG A 43 2.67 -6.83 -3.68
C ARG A 43 3.95 -6.37 -4.35
N TRP A 44 3.84 -5.42 -5.27
CA TRP A 44 4.96 -4.84 -6.00
C TRP A 44 5.11 -3.36 -5.70
N CYS A 45 6.35 -2.93 -5.51
CA CYS A 45 6.72 -1.53 -5.35
C CYS A 45 7.58 -1.14 -6.56
N LEU A 46 7.05 -0.25 -7.39
CA LEU A 46 7.74 0.30 -8.55
C LEU A 46 8.25 1.69 -8.17
N THR A 47 9.52 1.96 -8.43
CA THR A 47 10.09 3.29 -8.23
C THR A 47 11.23 3.51 -9.21
N GLY A 48 11.28 4.68 -9.84
CA GLY A 48 12.44 5.12 -10.61
C GLY A 48 13.64 5.47 -9.71
N THR A 49 13.42 5.65 -8.41
CA THR A 49 14.44 6.03 -7.42
C THR A 49 14.44 5.07 -6.23
N PRO A 50 15.27 4.00 -6.25
CA PRO A 50 15.26 2.97 -5.23
C PRO A 50 15.76 3.43 -3.85
N ILE A 51 16.64 4.44 -3.81
CA ILE A 51 17.17 5.05 -2.58
C ILE A 51 17.11 6.57 -2.78
N GLN A 52 16.32 7.27 -1.97
CA GLN A 52 16.43 8.72 -1.85
C GLN A 52 17.15 9.01 -0.54
N VAL A 53 18.43 9.36 -0.66
CA VAL A 53 19.19 9.94 0.44
C VAL A 53 18.79 11.40 0.49
N THR A 54 17.95 11.79 1.45
CA THR A 54 17.77 13.19 1.83
C THR A 54 18.46 13.40 3.16
#